data_AF-A0AAJ4TBF8-F1
#
_entry.id   AF-A0AAJ4TBF8-F1
#
_cell.length_a   1.000
_cell.length_b   1.000
_cell.length_c   1.000
_cell.angle_alpha   90.00
_cell.angle_beta   90.00
_cell.angle_gamma   90.00
#
_symmetry.space_group_name_H-M   'P 1'
#
loop_
_entity.id
_entity.type
_entity.pdbx_description
1 polymer ?
#
loop_
_entity_poly.entity_id
_entity_poly.type
_entity_poly.pdbx_seq_one_letter_code
_entity_poly.pdbx_strand_id
1 'polypeptide(L)'
;MSQIFDQTLKRTLDVLLANSAPGQSFEAWTFDDAKSRREAEERLKKKGVSARIRSAYKPLLFTFLEEINLGGVDAIEVHYPVHANAPANRFRLEAYPLAALAGDAKIDFIARDDDALHYDVTLSRNGKKETLKVLAPNRVHTDIVGETNVSPTGWFRPAGDTTGERLETDYEQLFEAAINAVANHGWDDEEPYFEELNIRVTHPSEDMALPVGDEVISLREALHEDFYFSLLEFFQKKSGRPLGDRGLKPGQIVPEVVKSNGDVSVRIETRALTTTFLDGGEQRIDEAREPVAAGQIARMLAEIGGEAFEARSRSGRVLAARYVAGSDAAVMISGGQHPNETTGIVGAVRAARRLAERQGAHFTISPLENPDGYALHQRLRADNPRHMHHAARYTALGDDLEYRTRENSGVHLNEKAIRFSAQEMSGASLHVNLHGYPSHEWTRPLSGYVPRNFAMWTLPKGFFLIIRHHADWEKQAEALLDRVTRHLGAIPGLLDYNNRQIALYEIHAGETGFRIINGFPCLSSIDDRHTVPMTLITEYPDETIYGDDFITGHTAQMETVLSAYDAWQDIFVADVA
;
A
#
# COMPACT_ATOMS: atom_id res chain seq x y z
N MET A 1 -1.07 26.53 -13.25
CA MET A 1 -1.44 25.23 -13.82
C MET A 1 -0.90 25.18 -15.24
N SER A 2 -0.16 24.13 -15.60
CA SER A 2 0.34 23.93 -16.96
C SER A 2 -0.05 22.53 -17.43
N GLN A 3 -0.83 22.45 -18.51
CA GLN A 3 -1.24 21.17 -19.09
C GLN A 3 -0.07 20.54 -19.86
N ILE A 4 0.25 19.28 -19.55
CA ILE A 4 1.31 18.49 -20.19
C ILE A 4 0.72 17.57 -21.25
N PHE A 5 -0.41 16.91 -20.93
CA PHE A 5 -0.99 15.88 -21.78
C PHE A 5 -2.50 15.77 -21.58
N ASP A 6 -3.23 15.44 -22.64
CA ASP A 6 -4.66 15.14 -22.58
C ASP A 6 -4.99 14.15 -23.71
N GLN A 7 -5.56 13.00 -23.36
CA GLN A 7 -5.95 11.97 -24.31
C GLN A 7 -7.22 11.24 -23.84
N THR A 8 -8.10 10.96 -24.79
CA THR A 8 -9.24 10.04 -24.62
C THR A 8 -9.06 8.85 -25.54
N LEU A 9 -9.32 7.65 -25.03
CA LEU A 9 -9.18 6.38 -25.74
C LEU A 9 -10.53 5.71 -25.94
N LYS A 10 -10.62 4.90 -26.99
CA LYS A 10 -11.76 4.00 -27.20
C LYS A 10 -11.55 2.74 -26.38
N ARG A 11 -12.59 2.29 -25.67
CA ARG A 11 -12.53 1.07 -24.88
C ARG A 11 -12.23 -0.16 -25.71
N THR A 12 -11.38 -1.06 -25.19
CA THR A 12 -11.07 -2.34 -25.84
C THR A 12 -12.33 -3.14 -26.13
N LEU A 13 -13.27 -3.20 -25.18
CA LEU A 13 -14.55 -3.91 -25.37
C LEU A 13 -15.38 -3.35 -26.52
N ASP A 14 -15.43 -2.03 -26.69
CA ASP A 14 -16.17 -1.41 -27.79
C ASP A 14 -15.48 -1.63 -29.14
N VAL A 15 -14.14 -1.67 -29.17
CA VAL A 15 -13.37 -2.03 -30.38
C VAL A 15 -13.63 -3.48 -30.78
N LEU A 16 -13.61 -4.43 -29.83
CA LEU A 16 -13.94 -5.83 -30.08
C LEU A 16 -15.35 -5.97 -30.64
N LEU A 17 -16.33 -5.30 -30.04
CA LEU A 17 -17.72 -5.25 -30.50
C LEU A 17 -17.86 -4.68 -31.92
N ALA A 18 -17.17 -3.59 -32.23
CA ALA A 18 -17.20 -2.96 -33.54
C ALA A 18 -16.64 -3.89 -34.62
N ASN A 19 -15.50 -4.53 -34.34
CA ASN A 19 -14.75 -5.34 -35.30
C ASN A 19 -15.32 -6.76 -35.50
N SER A 20 -16.20 -7.22 -34.60
CA SER A 20 -16.77 -8.58 -34.71
C SER A 20 -17.87 -8.68 -35.78
N ALA A 21 -17.98 -9.81 -36.46
CA ALA A 21 -19.00 -10.11 -37.47
C ALA A 21 -19.84 -11.35 -37.08
N PRO A 22 -21.14 -11.42 -37.45
CA PRO A 22 -21.99 -12.57 -37.14
C PRO A 22 -21.36 -13.90 -37.57
N GLY A 23 -21.50 -14.93 -36.73
CA GLY A 23 -20.91 -16.26 -36.95
C GLY A 23 -19.48 -16.42 -36.45
N GLN A 24 -18.82 -15.36 -36.00
CA GLN A 24 -17.51 -15.46 -35.35
C GLN A 24 -17.61 -16.05 -33.94
N SER A 25 -16.52 -16.69 -33.52
CA SER A 25 -16.32 -17.10 -32.13
C SER A 25 -14.88 -16.87 -31.72
N PHE A 26 -14.66 -16.39 -30.48
CA PHE A 26 -13.35 -16.08 -29.95
C PHE A 26 -13.34 -16.03 -28.42
N GLU A 27 -12.14 -16.00 -27.85
CA GLU A 27 -11.88 -15.65 -26.47
C GLU A 27 -11.01 -14.39 -26.43
N ALA A 28 -11.19 -13.56 -25.41
CA ALA A 28 -10.36 -12.38 -25.19
C ALA A 28 -10.02 -12.22 -23.71
N TRP A 29 -8.90 -11.57 -23.41
CA TRP A 29 -8.48 -11.20 -22.07
C TRP A 29 -8.29 -9.68 -22.06
N THR A 30 -9.02 -8.98 -21.19
CA THR A 30 -9.00 -7.51 -21.12
C THR A 30 -8.87 -7.01 -19.68
N PHE A 31 -8.42 -5.77 -19.52
CA PHE A 31 -8.37 -5.04 -18.25
C PHE A 31 -9.69 -4.28 -18.02
N ASP A 32 -10.79 -5.04 -17.88
CA ASP A 32 -12.10 -4.51 -17.54
C ASP A 32 -12.62 -5.19 -16.26
N ASP A 33 -13.63 -4.64 -15.60
CA ASP A 33 -14.30 -5.34 -14.51
C ASP A 33 -15.20 -6.47 -15.03
N ALA A 34 -15.61 -7.38 -14.13
CA ALA A 34 -16.42 -8.54 -14.51
C ALA A 34 -17.75 -8.13 -15.19
N LYS A 35 -18.45 -7.11 -14.66
CA LYS A 35 -19.74 -6.65 -15.18
C LYS A 35 -19.58 -6.13 -16.61
N SER A 36 -18.61 -5.26 -16.86
CA SER A 36 -18.28 -4.75 -18.19
C SER A 36 -18.01 -5.87 -19.20
N ARG A 37 -17.23 -6.89 -18.81
CA ARG A 37 -16.96 -8.06 -19.68
C ARG A 37 -18.24 -8.84 -20.00
N ARG A 38 -19.08 -9.12 -19.00
CA ARG A 38 -20.37 -9.83 -19.20
C ARG A 38 -21.31 -9.04 -20.14
N GLU A 39 -21.43 -7.73 -19.94
CA GLU A 39 -22.27 -6.87 -20.78
C GLU A 39 -21.79 -6.83 -22.23
N ALA A 40 -20.47 -6.78 -22.47
CA ALA A 40 -19.90 -6.86 -23.80
C ALA A 40 -20.17 -8.19 -24.49
N GLU A 41 -20.06 -9.31 -23.77
CA GLU A 41 -20.43 -10.63 -24.28
C GLU A 41 -21.91 -10.72 -24.66
N GLU A 42 -22.82 -10.16 -23.87
CA GLU A 42 -24.24 -10.14 -24.23
C GLU A 42 -24.50 -9.33 -25.51
N ARG A 43 -23.83 -8.18 -25.66
CA ARG A 43 -23.90 -7.35 -26.87
C ARG A 43 -23.34 -8.11 -28.09
N LEU A 44 -22.24 -8.84 -27.94
CA LEU A 44 -21.66 -9.71 -28.98
C LEU A 44 -22.62 -10.84 -29.35
N LYS A 45 -23.24 -11.49 -28.37
CA LYS A 45 -24.24 -12.54 -28.57
C LYS A 45 -25.44 -12.03 -29.38
N LYS A 46 -25.92 -10.83 -29.10
CA LYS A 46 -26.99 -10.17 -29.88
C LYS A 46 -26.57 -9.87 -31.33
N LYS A 47 -25.28 -9.71 -31.60
CA LYS A 47 -24.68 -9.58 -32.95
C LYS A 47 -24.44 -10.94 -33.63
N GLY A 48 -24.81 -12.06 -32.99
CA GLY A 48 -24.57 -13.40 -33.51
C GLY A 48 -23.12 -13.88 -33.34
N VAL A 49 -22.40 -13.34 -32.36
CA VAL A 49 -20.99 -13.68 -32.07
C VAL A 49 -20.91 -14.45 -30.76
N SER A 50 -20.16 -15.55 -30.73
CA SER A 50 -19.94 -16.37 -29.53
C SER A 50 -18.60 -16.04 -28.91
N ALA A 51 -18.57 -15.18 -27.90
CA ALA A 51 -17.34 -14.70 -27.27
C ALA A 51 -17.27 -15.04 -25.78
N ARG A 52 -16.08 -15.32 -25.27
CA ARG A 52 -15.75 -15.36 -23.83
C ARG A 52 -14.63 -14.36 -23.53
N ILE A 53 -14.94 -13.33 -22.76
CA ILE A 53 -14.03 -12.27 -22.35
C ILE A 53 -13.65 -12.48 -20.87
N ARG A 54 -12.39 -12.81 -20.63
CA ARG A 54 -11.80 -13.06 -19.32
C ARG A 54 -10.97 -11.87 -18.84
N SER A 55 -10.59 -11.88 -17.58
CA SER A 55 -9.69 -10.88 -17.03
C SER A 55 -8.26 -11.12 -17.50
N ALA A 56 -7.61 -10.10 -18.06
CA ALA A 56 -6.16 -10.08 -18.22
C ALA A 56 -5.45 -9.86 -16.87
N TYR A 57 -6.14 -9.24 -15.92
CA TYR A 57 -5.65 -9.01 -14.55
C TYR A 57 -6.04 -10.18 -13.63
N LYS A 58 -5.06 -10.85 -13.03
CA LYS A 58 -5.25 -12.03 -12.15
C LYS A 58 -6.11 -13.14 -12.77
N PRO A 59 -5.76 -13.64 -13.98
CA PRO A 59 -6.55 -14.64 -14.71
C PRO A 59 -6.86 -15.90 -13.91
N LEU A 60 -5.93 -16.41 -13.10
CA LEU A 60 -6.18 -17.58 -12.25
C LEU A 60 -7.30 -17.31 -11.25
N LEU A 61 -7.22 -16.20 -10.51
CA LEU A 61 -8.20 -15.85 -9.50
C LEU A 61 -9.58 -15.67 -10.12
N PHE A 62 -9.68 -14.97 -11.25
CA PHE A 62 -10.95 -14.80 -11.94
C PHE A 62 -11.51 -16.10 -12.50
N THR A 63 -10.69 -17.06 -12.93
CA THR A 63 -11.18 -18.40 -13.28
C THR A 63 -11.85 -19.08 -12.09
N PHE A 64 -11.27 -18.98 -10.88
CA PHE A 64 -11.88 -19.52 -9.67
C PHE A 64 -13.17 -18.81 -9.27
N LEU A 65 -13.24 -17.49 -9.47
CA LEU A 65 -14.42 -16.70 -9.14
C LEU A 65 -15.56 -16.85 -10.16
N GLU A 66 -15.25 -17.05 -11.45
CA GLU A 66 -16.23 -16.97 -12.54
C GLU A 66 -16.55 -18.31 -13.23
N GLU A 67 -15.65 -19.29 -13.17
CA GLU A 67 -15.73 -20.51 -14.00
C GLU A 67 -15.71 -21.81 -13.18
N ILE A 68 -15.13 -21.81 -11.97
CA ILE A 68 -15.01 -23.01 -11.13
C ILE A 68 -16.07 -23.00 -10.02
N ASN A 69 -16.77 -24.13 -9.87
CA ASN A 69 -17.62 -24.39 -8.71
C ASN A 69 -16.83 -25.13 -7.62
N LEU A 70 -16.56 -24.49 -6.47
CA LEU A 70 -15.79 -25.14 -5.38
C LEU A 70 -16.59 -26.17 -4.54
N GLY A 71 -17.89 -26.34 -4.79
CA GLY A 71 -18.74 -27.24 -4.00
C GLY A 71 -18.27 -28.70 -4.00
N GLY A 72 -17.79 -29.18 -2.85
CA GLY A 72 -17.29 -30.55 -2.69
C GLY A 72 -15.88 -30.80 -3.23
N VAL A 73 -15.10 -29.76 -3.52
CA VAL A 73 -13.64 -29.87 -3.68
C VAL A 73 -13.01 -30.16 -2.32
N ASP A 74 -12.17 -31.19 -2.26
CA ASP A 74 -11.36 -31.53 -1.08
C ASP A 74 -9.88 -31.16 -1.24
N ALA A 75 -9.37 -31.13 -2.48
CA ALA A 75 -8.02 -30.67 -2.78
C ALA A 75 -7.89 -29.94 -4.13
N ILE A 76 -7.02 -28.94 -4.16
CA ILE A 76 -6.66 -28.10 -5.30
C ILE A 76 -5.14 -28.15 -5.46
N GLU A 77 -4.67 -28.46 -6.66
CA GLU A 77 -3.26 -28.37 -7.02
C GLU A 77 -3.12 -27.35 -8.16
N VAL A 78 -2.30 -26.31 -7.95
CA VAL A 78 -2.05 -25.25 -8.93
C VAL A 78 -0.58 -25.27 -9.33
N HIS A 79 -0.31 -25.65 -10.57
CA HIS A 79 1.02 -25.51 -11.17
C HIS A 79 1.15 -24.13 -11.81
N TYR A 80 1.97 -23.25 -11.23
CA TYR A 80 2.07 -21.85 -11.64
C TYR A 80 3.29 -21.59 -12.54
N PRO A 81 3.20 -20.62 -13.48
CA PRO A 81 4.33 -20.24 -14.34
C PRO A 81 5.54 -19.76 -13.55
N VAL A 82 6.73 -20.09 -14.04
CA VAL A 82 8.00 -19.46 -13.66
C VAL A 82 8.61 -18.90 -14.93
N HIS A 83 9.20 -17.71 -14.86
CA HIS A 83 9.79 -17.05 -16.02
C HIS A 83 11.11 -16.39 -15.63
N ALA A 84 12.16 -16.54 -16.44
CA ALA A 84 13.52 -16.08 -16.12
C ALA A 84 13.63 -14.58 -15.80
N ASN A 85 12.78 -13.75 -16.40
CA ASN A 85 12.74 -12.30 -16.17
C ASN A 85 11.78 -11.85 -15.04
N ALA A 86 11.34 -12.76 -14.17
CA ALA A 86 10.48 -12.44 -13.04
C ALA A 86 10.91 -13.22 -11.78
N PRO A 87 10.61 -12.74 -10.56
CA PRO A 87 10.82 -13.53 -9.35
C PRO A 87 10.09 -14.88 -9.45
N ALA A 88 10.75 -15.96 -9.03
CA ALA A 88 10.21 -17.31 -9.20
C ALA A 88 8.84 -17.52 -8.54
N ASN A 89 8.55 -16.82 -7.45
CA ASN A 89 7.27 -16.88 -6.73
C ASN A 89 6.21 -15.86 -7.24
N ARG A 90 6.50 -15.04 -8.26
CA ARG A 90 5.62 -13.95 -8.71
C ARG A 90 4.21 -14.43 -9.11
N PHE A 91 4.10 -15.54 -9.84
CA PHE A 91 2.79 -16.07 -10.26
C PHE A 91 2.04 -16.80 -9.15
N ARG A 92 2.75 -17.25 -8.12
CA ARG A 92 2.16 -17.75 -6.87
C ARG A 92 1.59 -16.59 -6.06
N LEU A 93 2.33 -15.49 -5.92
CA LEU A 93 1.87 -14.24 -5.30
C LEU A 93 0.60 -13.72 -5.99
N GLU A 94 0.59 -13.67 -7.33
CA GLU A 94 -0.58 -13.24 -8.11
C GLU A 94 -1.86 -14.06 -7.81
N ALA A 95 -1.72 -15.30 -7.32
CA ALA A 95 -2.86 -16.15 -6.97
C ALA A 95 -3.54 -15.74 -5.65
N TYR A 96 -2.96 -14.81 -4.88
CA TYR A 96 -3.58 -14.32 -3.65
C TYR A 96 -4.95 -13.67 -3.93
N PRO A 97 -5.98 -13.82 -3.06
CA PRO A 97 -6.03 -14.62 -1.83
C PRO A 97 -6.69 -15.99 -2.03
N LEU A 98 -6.45 -16.68 -3.16
CA LEU A 98 -7.18 -17.90 -3.56
C LEU A 98 -7.27 -18.97 -2.47
N ALA A 99 -6.23 -19.14 -1.66
CA ALA A 99 -6.25 -20.10 -0.56
C ALA A 99 -7.33 -19.83 0.49
N ALA A 100 -7.65 -18.56 0.77
CA ALA A 100 -8.77 -18.23 1.66
C ALA A 100 -10.13 -18.50 0.99
N LEU A 101 -10.22 -18.28 -0.32
CA LEU A 101 -11.44 -18.55 -1.10
C LEU A 101 -11.72 -20.05 -1.28
N ALA A 102 -10.68 -20.89 -1.19
CA ALA A 102 -10.80 -22.34 -1.24
C ALA A 102 -11.51 -22.94 -0.01
N GLY A 103 -11.68 -22.17 1.08
CA GLY A 103 -12.28 -22.64 2.32
C GLY A 103 -11.45 -23.76 2.95
N ASP A 104 -12.10 -24.88 3.28
CA ASP A 104 -11.45 -26.03 3.92
C ASP A 104 -10.69 -26.93 2.91
N ALA A 105 -10.79 -26.66 1.61
CA ALA A 105 -10.08 -27.45 0.60
C ALA A 105 -8.57 -27.23 0.73
N LYS A 106 -7.80 -28.33 0.73
CA LYS A 106 -6.33 -28.24 0.70
C LYS A 106 -5.91 -27.60 -0.62
N ILE A 107 -5.04 -26.59 -0.59
CA ILE A 107 -4.48 -25.96 -1.78
C ILE A 107 -2.96 -26.03 -1.78
N ASP A 108 -2.39 -26.55 -2.86
CA ASP A 108 -0.94 -26.63 -3.07
C ASP A 108 -0.54 -25.83 -4.31
N PHE A 109 0.53 -25.04 -4.20
CA PHE A 109 1.13 -24.29 -5.31
C PHE A 109 2.47 -24.91 -5.70
N ILE A 110 2.60 -25.32 -6.95
CA ILE A 110 3.77 -26.02 -7.49
C ILE A 110 4.36 -25.22 -8.64
N ALA A 111 5.67 -24.97 -8.61
CA ALA A 111 6.36 -24.28 -9.69
C ALA A 111 6.43 -25.17 -10.93
N ARG A 112 6.13 -24.60 -12.11
CA ARG A 112 6.43 -25.23 -13.40
C ARG A 112 7.90 -25.07 -13.78
N ASP A 113 8.36 -25.89 -14.72
CA ASP A 113 9.75 -25.93 -15.22
C ASP A 113 9.89 -25.71 -16.74
N ASP A 114 8.83 -25.24 -17.43
CA ASP A 114 8.75 -25.17 -18.89
C ASP A 114 8.57 -23.75 -19.48
N ASP A 115 8.77 -22.70 -18.66
CA ASP A 115 8.60 -21.27 -18.99
C ASP A 115 7.22 -20.87 -19.56
N ALA A 116 6.26 -21.80 -19.59
CA ALA A 116 4.98 -21.57 -20.24
C ALA A 116 4.05 -20.70 -19.37
N LEU A 117 3.47 -19.68 -19.98
CA LEU A 117 2.62 -18.69 -19.31
C LEU A 117 1.16 -19.18 -19.18
N HIS A 118 0.97 -20.27 -18.45
CA HIS A 118 -0.34 -20.77 -18.04
C HIS A 118 -0.27 -21.52 -16.71
N TYR A 119 -1.39 -21.55 -16.01
CA TYR A 119 -1.58 -22.40 -14.84
C TYR A 119 -2.20 -23.73 -15.27
N ASP A 120 -1.73 -24.85 -14.70
CA ASP A 120 -2.47 -26.11 -14.73
C ASP A 120 -3.12 -26.31 -13.35
N VAL A 121 -4.44 -26.42 -13.33
CA VAL A 121 -5.22 -26.56 -12.09
C VAL A 121 -5.85 -27.95 -12.08
N THR A 122 -5.63 -28.67 -10.99
CA THR A 122 -6.29 -29.95 -10.71
C THR A 122 -7.23 -29.80 -9.52
N LEU A 123 -8.50 -30.10 -9.72
CA LEU A 123 -9.51 -30.15 -8.67
C LEU A 123 -9.82 -31.61 -8.33
N SER A 124 -9.73 -31.97 -7.05
CA SER A 124 -10.12 -33.29 -6.55
C SER A 124 -11.48 -33.24 -5.85
N ARG A 125 -12.33 -34.24 -6.10
CA ARG A 125 -13.63 -34.42 -5.44
C ARG A 125 -13.92 -35.90 -5.26
N ASN A 126 -14.02 -36.39 -4.03
CA ASN A 126 -14.37 -37.79 -3.74
C ASN A 126 -13.52 -38.79 -4.56
N GLY A 127 -12.23 -38.52 -4.70
CA GLY A 127 -11.28 -39.33 -5.49
C GLY A 127 -11.33 -39.15 -7.01
N LYS A 128 -12.21 -38.31 -7.57
CA LYS A 128 -12.18 -37.91 -8.98
C LYS A 128 -11.33 -36.66 -9.16
N LYS A 129 -10.61 -36.57 -10.29
CA LYS A 129 -9.81 -35.41 -10.67
C LYS A 129 -10.38 -34.75 -11.91
N GLU A 130 -10.45 -33.43 -11.89
CA GLU A 130 -10.75 -32.56 -13.02
C GLU A 130 -9.53 -31.66 -13.26
N THR A 131 -9.09 -31.54 -14.51
CA THR A 131 -7.96 -30.68 -14.87
C THR A 131 -8.41 -29.59 -15.83
N LEU A 132 -7.90 -28.38 -15.60
CA LEU A 132 -8.17 -27.22 -16.44
C LEU A 132 -6.89 -26.40 -16.60
N LYS A 133 -6.72 -25.83 -17.80
CA LYS A 133 -5.59 -24.97 -18.16
C LYS A 133 -6.05 -23.53 -18.19
N VAL A 134 -5.41 -22.66 -17.41
CA VAL A 134 -5.71 -21.22 -17.36
C VAL A 134 -4.58 -20.44 -18.01
N LEU A 135 -4.86 -19.81 -19.15
CA LEU A 135 -3.90 -18.93 -19.81
C LEU A 135 -3.56 -17.73 -18.91
N ALA A 136 -2.28 -17.39 -18.79
CA ALA A 136 -1.78 -16.23 -18.06
C ALA A 136 -1.10 -15.25 -19.04
N PRO A 137 -1.87 -14.49 -19.84
CA PRO A 137 -1.29 -13.68 -20.90
C PRO A 137 -0.37 -12.60 -20.32
N ASN A 138 0.92 -12.72 -20.59
CA ASN A 138 1.96 -11.78 -20.17
C ASN A 138 2.84 -11.40 -21.36
N ARG A 139 3.40 -10.19 -21.33
CA ARG A 139 4.42 -9.71 -22.27
C ARG A 139 5.73 -9.45 -21.54
N VAL A 140 6.84 -9.73 -22.22
CA VAL A 140 8.17 -9.26 -21.82
C VAL A 140 8.38 -7.91 -22.49
N HIS A 141 8.69 -6.88 -21.70
CA HIS A 141 8.89 -5.51 -22.20
C HIS A 141 9.92 -4.76 -21.36
N THR A 142 10.39 -3.63 -21.87
CA THR A 142 11.33 -2.74 -21.16
C THR A 142 10.60 -1.45 -20.81
N ASP A 143 10.67 -1.04 -19.55
CA ASP A 143 10.02 0.18 -19.08
C ASP A 143 10.84 1.45 -19.37
N ILE A 144 10.32 2.61 -18.97
CA ILE A 144 10.94 3.92 -19.20
C ILE A 144 12.31 4.08 -18.52
N VAL A 145 12.58 3.29 -17.46
CA VAL A 145 13.86 3.29 -16.76
C VAL A 145 14.85 2.27 -17.34
N GLY A 146 14.44 1.47 -18.31
CA GLY A 146 15.31 0.52 -19.01
C GLY A 146 15.34 -0.88 -18.39
N GLU A 147 14.43 -1.15 -17.45
CA GLU A 147 14.34 -2.43 -16.75
C GLU A 147 13.38 -3.38 -17.48
N THR A 148 13.71 -4.67 -17.47
CA THR A 148 12.91 -5.69 -18.16
C THR A 148 11.83 -6.25 -17.21
N ASN A 149 10.59 -6.22 -17.66
CA ASN A 149 9.42 -6.65 -16.90
C ASN A 149 8.65 -7.77 -17.62
N VAL A 150 8.04 -8.65 -16.83
CA VAL A 150 7.02 -9.62 -17.29
C VAL A 150 5.68 -9.17 -16.73
N SER A 151 4.83 -8.60 -17.58
CA SER A 151 3.60 -7.93 -17.16
C SER A 151 2.37 -8.56 -17.82
N PRO A 152 1.25 -8.71 -17.10
CA PRO A 152 -0.02 -9.06 -17.70
C PRO A 152 -0.35 -8.17 -18.89
N THR A 153 -0.97 -8.74 -19.92
CA THR A 153 -1.34 -8.03 -21.16
C THR A 153 -2.65 -8.56 -21.71
N GLY A 154 -3.35 -7.76 -22.51
CA GLY A 154 -4.52 -8.27 -23.20
C GLY A 154 -4.17 -9.36 -24.22
N TRP A 155 -5.15 -10.24 -24.48
CA TRP A 155 -4.97 -11.35 -25.42
C TRP A 155 -6.24 -11.57 -26.23
N PHE A 156 -6.10 -12.00 -27.48
CA PHE A 156 -7.21 -12.35 -28.36
C PHE A 156 -6.95 -13.72 -28.98
N ARG A 157 -7.96 -14.58 -28.97
CA ARG A 157 -7.86 -15.96 -29.48
C ARG A 157 -9.10 -16.35 -30.28
N PRO A 158 -9.02 -16.39 -31.61
CA PRO A 158 -10.10 -16.92 -32.45
C PRO A 158 -10.43 -18.37 -32.09
N ALA A 159 -11.69 -18.79 -32.28
CA ALA A 159 -12.06 -20.19 -32.09
C ALA A 159 -11.27 -21.12 -33.02
N GLY A 160 -10.71 -22.19 -32.45
CA GLY A 160 -9.87 -23.14 -33.18
C GLY A 160 -8.38 -22.78 -33.23
N ASP A 161 -8.01 -21.56 -32.82
CA ASP A 161 -6.62 -21.18 -32.57
C ASP A 161 -6.25 -21.49 -31.11
N THR A 162 -5.15 -22.20 -30.91
CA THR A 162 -4.63 -22.54 -29.58
C THR A 162 -3.62 -21.51 -29.06
N THR A 163 -3.07 -20.68 -29.94
CA THR A 163 -2.01 -19.71 -29.61
C THR A 163 -2.62 -18.36 -29.24
N GLY A 164 -3.45 -17.79 -30.11
CA GLY A 164 -3.91 -16.41 -30.01
C GLY A 164 -2.77 -15.40 -30.19
N GLU A 165 -3.08 -14.12 -30.01
CA GLU A 165 -2.15 -13.02 -30.15
C GLU A 165 -2.36 -11.94 -29.10
N ARG A 166 -1.34 -11.11 -28.86
CA ARG A 166 -1.42 -9.98 -27.95
C ARG A 166 -2.48 -8.98 -28.44
N LEU A 167 -3.37 -8.58 -27.53
CA LEU A 167 -4.31 -7.48 -27.71
C LEU A 167 -3.89 -6.33 -26.80
N GLU A 168 -3.31 -5.28 -27.37
CA GLU A 168 -2.95 -4.09 -26.61
C GLU A 168 -4.20 -3.31 -26.19
N THR A 169 -4.52 -3.36 -24.89
CA THR A 169 -5.75 -2.76 -24.35
C THR A 169 -5.66 -1.24 -24.23
N ASP A 170 -6.80 -0.56 -24.14
CA ASP A 170 -6.90 0.86 -23.78
C ASP A 170 -6.29 1.19 -22.42
N TYR A 171 -6.36 0.25 -21.46
CA TYR A 171 -5.70 0.37 -20.16
C TYR A 171 -4.16 0.44 -20.30
N GLU A 172 -3.57 -0.45 -21.10
CA GLU A 172 -2.14 -0.44 -21.41
C GLU A 172 -1.75 0.81 -22.20
N GLN A 173 -2.50 1.18 -23.25
CA GLN A 173 -2.23 2.36 -24.07
C GLN A 173 -2.27 3.65 -23.26
N LEU A 174 -3.24 3.77 -22.33
CA LEU A 174 -3.38 4.93 -21.46
C LEU A 174 -2.14 5.12 -20.58
N PHE A 175 -1.70 4.04 -19.93
CA PHE A 175 -0.52 4.05 -19.07
C PHE A 175 0.74 4.44 -19.85
N GLU A 176 1.01 3.74 -20.96
CA GLU A 176 2.20 3.98 -21.78
C GLU A 176 2.23 5.40 -22.33
N ALA A 177 1.10 5.91 -22.83
CA ALA A 177 1.02 7.26 -23.37
C ALA A 177 1.30 8.32 -22.28
N ALA A 178 0.75 8.13 -21.09
CA ALA A 178 0.93 9.03 -19.96
C ALA A 178 2.37 9.02 -19.42
N ILE A 179 3.00 7.84 -19.24
CA ILE A 179 4.40 7.73 -18.83
C ILE A 179 5.31 8.41 -19.87
N ASN A 180 5.09 8.14 -21.16
CA ASN A 180 5.86 8.77 -22.23
C ASN A 180 5.67 10.28 -22.30
N ALA A 181 4.45 10.79 -22.04
CA ALA A 181 4.20 12.23 -22.02
C ALA A 181 4.96 12.94 -20.89
N VAL A 182 5.01 12.35 -19.70
CA VAL A 182 5.81 12.86 -18.57
C VAL A 182 7.30 12.75 -18.87
N ALA A 183 7.76 11.63 -19.41
CA ALA A 183 9.18 11.40 -19.68
C ALA A 183 9.75 12.34 -20.75
N ASN A 184 8.94 12.69 -21.76
CA ASN A 184 9.31 13.62 -22.82
C ASN A 184 9.01 15.09 -22.48
N HIS A 185 8.50 15.38 -21.28
CA HIS A 185 8.32 16.76 -20.83
C HIS A 185 9.67 17.38 -20.48
N GLY A 186 9.87 18.64 -20.88
CA GLY A 186 11.10 19.40 -20.63
C GLY A 186 11.21 19.88 -19.19
N TRP A 187 11.38 18.95 -18.25
CA TRP A 187 11.60 19.25 -16.83
C TRP A 187 12.93 19.98 -16.62
N ASP A 188 12.92 20.93 -15.68
CA ASP A 188 14.13 21.61 -15.22
C ASP A 188 15.17 20.63 -14.63
N ASP A 189 16.39 21.12 -14.42
CA ASP A 189 17.52 20.32 -13.91
C ASP A 189 17.63 20.35 -12.37
N GLU A 190 16.82 21.17 -11.69
CA GLU A 190 16.85 21.33 -10.23
C GLU A 190 15.59 20.76 -9.56
N GLU A 191 15.80 20.05 -8.45
CA GLU A 191 14.72 19.57 -7.59
C GLU A 191 14.25 20.65 -6.61
N PRO A 192 12.95 20.75 -6.32
CA PRO A 192 11.86 19.96 -6.89
C PRO A 192 11.41 20.43 -8.28
N TYR A 193 11.17 19.49 -9.19
CA TYR A 193 10.76 19.77 -10.58
C TYR A 193 9.34 20.37 -10.68
N PHE A 194 8.49 20.08 -9.70
CA PHE A 194 7.12 20.59 -9.61
C PHE A 194 6.64 20.69 -8.16
N GLU A 195 5.52 21.39 -7.98
CA GLU A 195 4.75 21.34 -6.74
C GLU A 195 3.90 20.07 -6.71
N GLU A 196 2.90 19.97 -7.59
CA GLU A 196 2.10 18.77 -7.83
C GLU A 196 2.10 18.42 -9.32
N LEU A 197 2.42 17.18 -9.67
CA LEU A 197 2.16 16.56 -10.97
C LEU A 197 0.88 15.73 -10.84
N ASN A 198 -0.23 16.27 -11.33
CA ASN A 198 -1.51 15.56 -11.32
C ASN A 198 -1.67 14.71 -12.58
N ILE A 199 -2.02 13.43 -12.41
CA ILE A 199 -2.37 12.48 -13.47
C ILE A 199 -3.82 12.08 -13.25
N ARG A 200 -4.76 12.88 -13.76
CA ARG A 200 -6.18 12.58 -13.62
C ARG A 200 -6.62 11.58 -14.68
N VAL A 201 -7.11 10.44 -14.23
CA VAL A 201 -7.61 9.37 -15.11
C VAL A 201 -9.08 9.15 -14.84
N THR A 202 -9.88 9.00 -15.88
CA THR A 202 -11.25 8.49 -15.77
C THR A 202 -11.24 7.05 -16.29
N HIS A 203 -11.70 6.09 -15.49
CA HIS A 203 -11.76 4.69 -15.89
C HIS A 203 -13.08 4.04 -15.42
N PRO A 204 -13.76 3.23 -16.25
CA PRO A 204 -15.10 2.74 -15.94
C PRO A 204 -15.14 1.55 -14.97
N SER A 205 -13.99 0.91 -14.69
CA SER A 205 -13.96 -0.31 -13.88
C SER A 205 -14.45 -0.12 -12.44
N GLU A 206 -15.30 -1.06 -12.04
CA GLU A 206 -15.75 -1.25 -10.66
C GLU A 206 -14.70 -1.98 -9.82
N ASP A 207 -14.66 -1.66 -8.53
CA ASP A 207 -13.88 -2.41 -7.55
C ASP A 207 -14.68 -3.63 -7.08
N MET A 208 -14.00 -4.76 -6.86
CA MET A 208 -14.62 -6.00 -6.41
C MET A 208 -14.11 -6.40 -5.04
N ALA A 209 -14.92 -6.16 -4.01
CA ALA A 209 -14.65 -6.65 -2.66
C ALA A 209 -14.72 -8.20 -2.63
N LEU A 210 -13.75 -8.82 -1.98
CA LEU A 210 -13.70 -10.26 -1.75
C LEU A 210 -14.20 -10.59 -0.34
N PRO A 211 -14.73 -11.81 -0.10
CA PRO A 211 -15.15 -12.26 1.23
C PRO A 211 -13.94 -12.69 2.10
N VAL A 212 -12.82 -11.96 2.02
CA VAL A 212 -11.56 -12.25 2.71
C VAL A 212 -11.01 -10.95 3.28
N GLY A 213 -11.18 -10.71 4.58
CA GLY A 213 -10.65 -9.50 5.23
C GLY A 213 -11.04 -8.20 4.50
N ASP A 214 -10.06 -7.32 4.31
CA ASP A 214 -10.18 -6.07 3.58
C ASP A 214 -9.88 -6.18 2.07
N GLU A 215 -9.75 -7.40 1.53
CA GLU A 215 -9.33 -7.61 0.15
C GLU A 215 -10.30 -7.02 -0.87
N VAL A 216 -9.74 -6.20 -1.77
CA VAL A 216 -10.45 -5.57 -2.89
C VAL A 216 -9.60 -5.72 -4.14
N ILE A 217 -10.23 -6.17 -5.23
CA ILE A 217 -9.61 -6.17 -6.55
C ILE A 217 -10.03 -4.87 -7.25
N SER A 218 -9.07 -3.98 -7.49
CA SER A 218 -9.31 -2.72 -8.22
C SER A 218 -8.28 -2.50 -9.32
N LEU A 219 -8.76 -2.35 -10.56
CA LEU A 219 -7.94 -1.86 -11.67
C LEU A 219 -7.60 -0.37 -11.51
N ARG A 220 -8.44 0.40 -10.82
CA ARG A 220 -8.21 1.84 -10.63
C ARG A 220 -7.09 2.08 -9.62
N GLU A 221 -7.07 1.32 -8.54
CA GLU A 221 -5.97 1.32 -7.59
C GLU A 221 -4.68 0.80 -8.22
N ALA A 222 -4.72 -0.34 -8.90
CA ALA A 222 -3.56 -0.89 -9.58
C ALA A 222 -2.93 0.13 -10.56
N LEU A 223 -3.77 0.88 -11.28
CA LEU A 223 -3.32 1.97 -12.15
C LEU A 223 -2.72 3.16 -11.39
N HIS A 224 -3.31 3.54 -10.25
CA HIS A 224 -2.76 4.56 -9.36
C HIS A 224 -1.34 4.19 -8.94
N GLU A 225 -1.17 2.96 -8.45
CA GLU A 225 0.11 2.42 -7.98
C GLU A 225 1.14 2.29 -9.11
N ASP A 226 0.71 1.82 -10.29
CA ASP A 226 1.55 1.77 -11.48
C ASP A 226 2.05 3.17 -11.86
N PHE A 227 1.18 4.18 -11.91
CA PHE A 227 1.60 5.55 -12.22
C PHE A 227 2.54 6.12 -11.18
N TYR A 228 2.19 5.99 -9.90
CA TYR A 228 2.94 6.60 -8.82
C TYR A 228 4.39 6.10 -8.82
N PHE A 229 4.58 4.79 -8.76
CA PHE A 229 5.92 4.22 -8.65
C PHE A 229 6.71 4.27 -9.95
N SER A 230 6.06 4.12 -11.12
CA SER A 230 6.79 4.21 -12.40
C SER A 230 7.31 5.62 -12.67
N LEU A 231 6.54 6.65 -12.28
CA LEU A 231 7.00 8.04 -12.37
C LEU A 231 8.05 8.36 -11.30
N LEU A 232 7.94 7.81 -10.09
CA LEU A 232 8.98 7.93 -9.07
C LEU A 232 10.31 7.35 -9.57
N GLU A 233 10.28 6.15 -10.16
CA GLU A 233 11.45 5.49 -10.76
C GLU A 233 12.02 6.32 -11.93
N PHE A 234 11.16 6.89 -12.79
CA PHE A 234 11.59 7.81 -13.84
C PHE A 234 12.36 9.02 -13.28
N PHE A 235 11.83 9.69 -12.25
CA PHE A 235 12.50 10.86 -11.66
C PHE A 235 13.79 10.48 -10.91
N GLN A 236 13.87 9.29 -10.32
CA GLN A 236 15.12 8.76 -9.76
C GLN A 236 16.18 8.67 -10.86
N LYS A 237 15.85 8.04 -11.99
CA LYS A 237 16.74 7.94 -13.15
C LYS A 237 17.10 9.30 -13.74
N LYS A 238 16.13 10.22 -13.91
CA LYS A 238 16.39 11.59 -14.42
C LYS A 238 17.41 12.31 -13.53
N SER A 239 17.30 12.14 -12.22
CA SER A 239 18.21 12.77 -11.26
C SER A 239 19.58 12.09 -11.13
N GLY A 240 19.82 10.99 -11.84
CA GLY A 240 21.05 10.21 -11.76
C GLY A 240 21.19 9.35 -10.49
N ARG A 241 20.10 9.18 -9.73
CA ARG A 241 20.08 8.35 -8.52
C ARG A 241 19.75 6.88 -8.84
N PRO A 242 20.21 5.92 -8.02
CA PRO A 242 19.77 4.54 -8.13
C PRO A 242 18.27 4.39 -7.85
N LEU A 243 17.66 3.36 -8.44
CA LEU A 243 16.27 3.03 -8.16
C LEU A 243 16.08 2.68 -6.68
N GLY A 244 15.04 3.23 -6.06
CA GLY A 244 14.76 3.07 -4.63
C GLY A 244 15.43 4.09 -3.71
N ASP A 245 16.17 5.07 -4.26
CA ASP A 245 16.71 6.18 -3.46
C ASP A 245 15.57 6.99 -2.82
N ARG A 246 15.65 7.14 -1.49
CA ARG A 246 14.63 7.76 -0.64
C ARG A 246 14.79 9.27 -0.46
N GLY A 247 15.87 9.85 -0.98
CA GLY A 247 16.18 11.27 -0.92
C GLY A 247 15.78 12.06 -2.16
N LEU A 248 15.16 11.42 -3.16
CA LEU A 248 14.60 12.10 -4.33
C LEU A 248 13.50 13.07 -3.91
N LYS A 249 13.57 14.33 -4.39
CA LYS A 249 12.57 15.36 -4.10
C LYS A 249 11.92 15.87 -5.39
N PRO A 250 11.11 15.07 -6.13
CA PRO A 250 10.60 15.52 -7.42
C PRO A 250 9.44 16.53 -7.30
N GLY A 251 8.74 16.56 -6.16
CA GLY A 251 7.41 17.12 -5.98
C GLY A 251 6.36 16.04 -5.74
N GLN A 252 5.09 16.42 -5.53
CA GLN A 252 4.01 15.44 -5.35
C GLN A 252 3.59 14.84 -6.68
N ILE A 253 3.80 13.53 -6.86
CA ILE A 253 3.23 12.77 -7.97
C ILE A 253 1.86 12.29 -7.53
N VAL A 254 0.80 12.72 -8.21
CA VAL A 254 -0.58 12.42 -7.79
C VAL A 254 -1.38 11.80 -8.93
N PRO A 255 -1.45 10.47 -9.01
CA PRO A 255 -2.45 9.78 -9.79
C PRO A 255 -3.84 9.94 -9.15
N GLU A 256 -4.77 10.52 -9.88
CA GLU A 256 -6.16 10.72 -9.46
C GLU A 256 -7.07 9.90 -10.38
N VAL A 257 -7.19 8.60 -10.08
CA VAL A 257 -7.91 7.62 -10.91
C VAL A 257 -9.37 7.51 -10.46
N VAL A 258 -10.26 8.24 -11.11
CA VAL A 258 -11.68 8.34 -10.76
C VAL A 258 -12.54 7.42 -11.63
N LYS A 259 -13.65 6.97 -11.06
CA LYS A 259 -14.63 6.18 -11.78
C LYS A 259 -15.34 7.01 -12.86
N SER A 260 -15.58 6.41 -14.02
CA SER A 260 -16.34 7.02 -15.13
C SER A 260 -17.56 6.17 -15.51
N ASN A 261 -18.44 6.72 -16.34
CA ASN A 261 -19.60 6.00 -16.91
C ASN A 261 -19.30 5.38 -18.29
N GLY A 262 -18.02 5.22 -18.66
CA GLY A 262 -17.61 4.63 -19.94
C GLY A 262 -16.41 5.30 -20.60
N ASP A 263 -16.05 6.51 -20.19
CA ASP A 263 -14.91 7.22 -20.74
C ASP A 263 -13.59 6.67 -20.16
N VAL A 264 -12.61 6.48 -21.04
CA VAL A 264 -11.22 6.17 -20.68
C VAL A 264 -10.37 7.33 -21.14
N SER A 265 -9.90 8.14 -20.19
CA SER A 265 -9.15 9.35 -20.51
C SER A 265 -8.10 9.64 -19.45
N VAL A 266 -7.04 10.34 -19.85
CA VAL A 266 -5.98 10.84 -18.97
C VAL A 266 -5.71 12.31 -19.28
N ARG A 267 -5.60 13.12 -18.23
CA ARG A 267 -5.10 14.49 -18.28
C ARG A 267 -3.96 14.65 -17.29
N ILE A 268 -2.85 15.20 -17.76
CA ILE A 268 -1.65 15.45 -16.96
C ILE A 268 -1.38 16.94 -16.91
N GLU A 269 -1.20 17.47 -15.71
CA GLU A 269 -0.90 18.88 -15.50
C GLU A 269 -0.08 19.11 -14.23
N THR A 270 0.70 20.18 -14.22
CA THR A 270 1.28 20.69 -12.97
C THR A 270 0.32 21.63 -12.26
N ARG A 271 0.19 21.47 -10.95
CA ARG A 271 -0.64 22.30 -10.07
C ARG A 271 0.19 22.89 -8.94
N ALA A 272 -0.33 23.95 -8.34
CA ALA A 272 0.21 24.45 -7.09
C ALA A 272 -0.19 23.54 -5.93
N LEU A 273 0.62 23.48 -4.87
CA LEU A 273 0.29 22.76 -3.66
C LEU A 273 -0.99 23.33 -3.05
N THR A 274 -1.85 22.43 -2.58
CA THR A 274 -2.98 22.83 -1.74
C THR A 274 -2.47 23.24 -0.36
N THR A 275 -3.16 24.18 0.28
CA THR A 275 -2.83 24.69 1.63
C THR A 275 -3.92 24.39 2.66
N THR A 276 -5.07 23.86 2.24
CA THR A 276 -6.23 23.57 3.09
C THR A 276 -6.41 22.07 3.31
N PHE A 277 -7.06 21.69 4.41
CA PHE A 277 -7.55 20.34 4.63
C PHE A 277 -8.98 20.20 4.10
N LEU A 278 -9.37 18.97 3.75
CA LEU A 278 -10.75 18.59 3.45
C LEU A 278 -11.34 17.89 4.69
N ASP A 279 -11.55 18.67 5.74
CA ASP A 279 -11.97 18.14 7.03
C ASP A 279 -13.42 17.63 7.00
N GLY A 280 -13.60 16.40 7.49
CA GLY A 280 -14.89 15.78 7.73
C GLY A 280 -15.52 16.14 9.07
N GLY A 281 -16.59 15.43 9.44
CA GLY A 281 -17.22 15.58 10.74
C GLY A 281 -16.35 15.06 11.88
N GLU A 282 -16.53 15.63 13.08
CA GLU A 282 -15.81 15.16 14.26
C GLU A 282 -16.36 13.83 14.77
N GLN A 283 -15.47 12.99 15.30
CA GLN A 283 -15.79 11.69 15.85
C GLN A 283 -15.35 11.60 17.31
N ARG A 284 -16.02 10.77 18.11
CA ARG A 284 -15.49 10.39 19.42
C ARG A 284 -14.23 9.56 19.21
N ILE A 285 -13.08 10.02 19.71
CA ILE A 285 -11.78 9.46 19.32
C ILE A 285 -11.61 7.96 19.66
N ASP A 286 -12.26 7.49 20.73
CA ASP A 286 -12.23 6.07 21.12
C ASP A 286 -13.10 5.16 20.24
N GLU A 287 -14.01 5.76 19.48
CA GLU A 287 -14.99 5.09 18.63
C GLU A 287 -14.87 5.59 17.17
N ALA A 288 -13.75 6.21 16.82
CA ALA A 288 -13.52 6.73 15.47
C ALA A 288 -13.52 5.56 14.49
N ARG A 289 -14.34 5.64 13.44
CA ARG A 289 -14.52 4.55 12.45
C ARG A 289 -13.80 4.83 11.14
N GLU A 290 -13.16 5.99 11.03
CA GLU A 290 -12.41 6.43 9.88
C GLU A 290 -11.39 7.50 10.30
N PRO A 291 -10.40 7.82 9.46
CA PRO A 291 -9.45 8.91 9.72
C PRO A 291 -10.14 10.22 10.08
N VAL A 292 -9.69 10.85 11.17
CA VAL A 292 -10.32 12.03 11.77
C VAL A 292 -9.99 13.34 11.04
N ALA A 293 -10.74 14.41 11.29
CA ALA A 293 -10.41 15.72 10.74
C ALA A 293 -9.08 16.26 11.31
N ALA A 294 -8.29 16.96 10.49
CA ALA A 294 -7.04 17.59 10.93
C ALA A 294 -7.29 18.62 12.03
N GLY A 295 -8.37 19.41 11.91
CA GLY A 295 -8.82 20.32 12.97
C GLY A 295 -9.16 19.60 14.29
N GLN A 296 -9.71 18.39 14.23
CA GLN A 296 -10.00 17.58 15.42
C GLN A 296 -8.69 17.15 16.09
N ILE A 297 -7.70 16.67 15.32
CA ILE A 297 -6.36 16.29 15.83
C ILE A 297 -5.73 17.48 16.56
N ALA A 298 -5.71 18.65 15.93
CA ALA A 298 -5.11 19.86 16.50
C ALA A 298 -5.77 20.27 17.82
N ARG A 299 -7.11 20.19 17.93
CA ARG A 299 -7.82 20.48 19.16
C ARG A 299 -7.52 19.46 20.25
N MET A 300 -7.57 18.17 19.93
CA MET A 300 -7.25 17.10 20.89
C MET A 300 -5.81 17.18 21.39
N LEU A 301 -4.86 17.58 20.54
CA LEU A 301 -3.50 17.89 20.96
C LEU A 301 -3.44 19.07 21.93
N ALA A 302 -4.25 20.11 21.72
CA ALA A 302 -4.29 21.23 22.65
C ALA A 302 -4.87 20.85 24.02
N GLU A 303 -5.82 19.92 24.06
CA GLU A 303 -6.44 19.41 25.30
C GLU A 303 -5.48 18.57 26.16
N ILE A 304 -4.46 17.95 25.56
CA ILE A 304 -3.42 17.21 26.30
C ILE A 304 -2.62 18.14 27.25
N GLY A 305 -2.50 19.43 26.91
CA GLY A 305 -1.72 20.40 27.68
C GLY A 305 -0.21 20.33 27.38
N GLY A 306 0.61 20.72 28.34
CA GLY A 306 2.07 20.82 28.17
C GLY A 306 2.52 22.01 27.30
N GLU A 307 3.84 22.08 27.07
CA GLU A 307 4.46 23.10 26.23
C GLU A 307 4.20 22.79 24.75
N ALA A 308 3.72 23.78 23.99
CA ALA A 308 3.48 23.64 22.55
C ALA A 308 4.76 23.91 21.76
N PHE A 309 4.99 23.13 20.72
CA PHE A 309 5.99 23.41 19.70
C PHE A 309 5.48 22.99 18.32
N GLU A 310 6.02 23.60 17.26
CA GLU A 310 5.54 23.39 15.90
C GLU A 310 6.67 23.34 14.86
N ALA A 311 6.35 22.73 13.72
CA ALA A 311 7.12 22.80 12.49
C ALA A 311 6.19 23.17 11.32
N ARG A 312 6.74 23.33 10.11
CA ARG A 312 5.97 23.66 8.90
C ARG A 312 6.28 22.73 7.76
N SER A 313 5.23 22.28 7.08
CA SER A 313 5.36 21.48 5.87
C SER A 313 5.84 22.33 4.69
N ARG A 314 6.15 21.68 3.56
CA ARG A 314 6.50 22.40 2.32
C ARG A 314 5.39 23.37 1.89
N SER A 315 4.12 22.99 2.02
CA SER A 315 2.99 23.89 1.68
C SER A 315 2.69 24.96 2.73
N GLY A 316 3.39 24.94 3.87
CA GLY A 316 3.22 25.89 4.96
C GLY A 316 2.18 25.49 6.02
N ARG A 317 1.58 24.29 5.93
CA ARG A 317 0.71 23.76 6.98
C ARG A 317 1.50 23.61 8.29
N VAL A 318 0.80 23.86 9.40
CA VAL A 318 1.38 23.75 10.75
C VAL A 318 1.36 22.29 11.18
N LEU A 319 2.51 21.80 11.64
CA LEU A 319 2.66 20.53 12.34
C LEU A 319 2.69 20.85 13.83
N ALA A 320 1.64 20.51 14.56
CA ALA A 320 1.52 20.81 15.98
C ALA A 320 1.97 19.61 16.84
N ALA A 321 2.72 19.88 17.90
CA ALA A 321 3.16 18.89 18.88
C ALA A 321 3.06 19.44 20.31
N ARG A 322 3.14 18.54 21.29
CA ARG A 322 3.16 18.86 22.72
C ARG A 322 4.31 18.19 23.44
N TYR A 323 4.88 18.89 24.41
CA TYR A 323 5.83 18.36 25.38
C TYR A 323 5.20 18.39 26.78
N VAL A 324 5.05 17.21 27.38
CA VAL A 324 4.58 17.03 28.76
C VAL A 324 5.79 16.64 29.60
N ALA A 325 6.24 17.56 30.44
CA ALA A 325 7.37 17.34 31.34
C ALA A 325 6.93 16.55 32.58
N GLY A 326 7.76 15.59 33.00
CA GLY A 326 7.49 14.71 34.13
C GLY A 326 8.75 14.18 34.80
N SER A 327 8.58 13.28 35.76
CA SER A 327 9.68 12.61 36.49
C SER A 327 10.09 11.28 35.87
N ASP A 328 9.25 10.71 35.03
CA ASP A 328 9.50 9.47 34.31
C ASP A 328 10.62 9.63 33.27
N ALA A 329 11.15 8.51 32.78
CA ALA A 329 12.02 8.47 31.63
C ALA A 329 11.24 8.94 30.38
N ALA A 330 11.79 9.95 29.70
CA ALA A 330 11.13 10.59 28.56
C ALA A 330 10.95 9.64 27.36
N VAL A 331 9.78 9.69 26.74
CA VAL A 331 9.45 8.95 25.50
C VAL A 331 8.96 9.90 24.42
N MET A 332 9.50 9.78 23.21
CA MET A 332 8.94 10.44 22.02
C MET A 332 7.85 9.57 21.40
N ILE A 333 6.70 10.15 21.08
CA ILE A 333 5.58 9.47 20.43
C ILE A 333 5.24 10.20 19.13
N SER A 334 5.22 9.50 18.00
CA SER A 334 4.81 10.09 16.71
C SER A 334 3.88 9.18 15.92
N GLY A 335 3.17 9.81 14.99
CA GLY A 335 2.35 9.14 13.98
C GLY A 335 2.21 10.01 12.74
N GLY A 336 1.66 9.45 11.67
CA GLY A 336 1.40 10.20 10.43
C GLY A 336 2.66 10.71 9.75
N GLN A 337 3.80 10.04 9.93
CA GLN A 337 4.96 10.20 9.04
C GLN A 337 4.55 9.84 7.61
N HIS A 338 3.86 8.70 7.48
CA HIS A 338 3.10 8.30 6.30
C HIS A 338 1.62 8.46 6.62
N PRO A 339 0.95 9.50 6.11
CA PRO A 339 -0.37 9.89 6.58
C PRO A 339 -1.53 9.09 5.93
N ASN A 340 -1.22 8.20 4.98
CA ASN A 340 -2.14 7.14 4.53
C ASN A 340 -2.26 5.99 5.54
N GLU A 341 -1.30 5.86 6.46
CA GLU A 341 -1.28 4.88 7.55
C GLU A 341 -1.95 5.46 8.81
N THR A 342 -3.28 5.43 8.81
CA THR A 342 -4.09 6.37 9.61
C THR A 342 -4.41 5.93 11.04
N THR A 343 -4.30 4.63 11.36
CA THR A 343 -4.53 4.14 12.72
C THR A 343 -3.48 4.63 13.69
N GLY A 344 -2.23 4.83 13.23
CA GLY A 344 -1.14 5.38 14.03
C GLY A 344 -1.43 6.79 14.54
N ILE A 345 -2.05 7.64 13.71
CA ILE A 345 -2.44 9.01 14.08
C ILE A 345 -3.42 8.99 15.27
N VAL A 346 -4.48 8.18 15.16
CA VAL A 346 -5.50 8.07 16.21
C VAL A 346 -4.95 7.38 17.46
N GLY A 347 -4.17 6.30 17.28
CA GLY A 347 -3.52 5.58 18.37
C GLY A 347 -2.60 6.48 19.21
N ALA A 348 -1.80 7.32 18.55
CA ALA A 348 -0.92 8.28 19.19
C ALA A 348 -1.69 9.29 20.07
N VAL A 349 -2.77 9.88 19.54
CA VAL A 349 -3.62 10.82 20.29
C VAL A 349 -4.28 10.15 21.49
N ARG A 350 -4.85 8.95 21.33
CA ARG A 350 -5.50 8.22 22.42
C ARG A 350 -4.53 7.85 23.53
N ALA A 351 -3.33 7.37 23.17
CA ALA A 351 -2.31 7.02 24.14
C ALA A 351 -1.84 8.25 24.93
N ALA A 352 -1.53 9.35 24.24
CA ALA A 352 -1.09 10.59 24.87
C ALA A 352 -2.12 11.16 25.84
N ARG A 353 -3.43 11.05 25.53
CA ARG A 353 -4.50 11.42 26.47
C ARG A 353 -4.48 10.60 27.76
N ARG A 354 -4.31 9.28 27.65
CA ARG A 354 -4.20 8.40 28.84
C ARG A 354 -2.92 8.66 29.62
N LEU A 355 -1.81 8.92 28.95
CA LEU A 355 -0.53 9.25 29.61
C LEU A 355 -0.61 10.60 30.35
N ALA A 356 -1.28 11.61 29.79
CA ALA A 356 -1.43 12.92 30.42
C ALA A 356 -2.19 12.89 31.77
N GLU A 357 -2.99 11.85 32.00
CA GLU A 357 -3.69 11.62 33.28
C GLU A 357 -2.78 10.99 34.35
N ARG A 358 -1.61 10.47 33.98
CA ARG A 358 -0.69 9.78 34.89
C ARG A 358 0.25 10.78 35.58
N GLN A 359 0.39 10.62 36.89
CA GLN A 359 1.39 11.36 37.64
C GLN A 359 2.80 10.96 37.20
N GLY A 360 3.66 11.95 36.94
CA GLY A 360 5.05 11.73 36.56
C GLY A 360 5.28 11.55 35.05
N ALA A 361 4.21 11.48 34.24
CA ALA A 361 4.32 11.21 32.81
C ALA A 361 5.23 12.22 32.09
N HIS A 362 6.17 11.71 31.30
CA HIS A 362 7.18 12.50 30.61
C HIS A 362 7.27 12.09 29.15
N PHE A 363 6.72 12.88 28.24
CA PHE A 363 6.69 12.52 26.82
C PHE A 363 6.52 13.72 25.89
N THR A 364 6.87 13.52 24.62
CA THR A 364 6.45 14.40 23.52
C THR A 364 5.50 13.67 22.58
N ILE A 365 4.58 14.39 21.96
CA ILE A 365 3.60 13.84 21.02
C ILE A 365 3.52 14.68 19.74
N SER A 366 3.75 14.04 18.59
CA SER A 366 3.59 14.60 17.23
C SER A 366 2.81 13.61 16.35
N PRO A 367 1.46 13.61 16.39
CA PRO A 367 0.65 12.54 15.81
C PRO A 367 0.37 12.72 14.31
N LEU A 368 0.77 13.85 13.72
CA LEU A 368 0.59 14.15 12.30
C LEU A 368 1.86 14.82 11.73
N GLU A 369 2.88 14.03 11.46
CA GLU A 369 4.18 14.55 10.99
C GLU A 369 4.20 14.94 9.50
N ASN A 370 3.27 14.48 8.68
CA ASN A 370 3.18 14.85 7.25
C ASN A 370 1.77 15.39 6.91
N PRO A 371 1.47 16.66 7.26
CA PRO A 371 0.14 17.23 7.02
C PRO A 371 -0.15 17.47 5.54
N ASP A 372 0.86 17.58 4.68
CA ASP A 372 0.68 17.73 3.24
C ASP A 372 0.20 16.42 2.61
N GLY A 373 0.84 15.30 2.96
CA GLY A 373 0.35 13.97 2.58
C GLY A 373 -1.04 13.69 3.17
N TYR A 374 -1.35 14.16 4.38
CA TYR A 374 -2.67 13.95 4.98
C TYR A 374 -3.80 14.68 4.24
N ALA A 375 -3.56 15.93 3.83
CA ALA A 375 -4.51 16.66 3.00
C ALA A 375 -4.70 15.98 1.63
N LEU A 376 -3.62 15.44 1.05
CA LEU A 376 -3.71 14.65 -0.18
C LEU A 376 -4.50 13.35 0.05
N HIS A 377 -4.28 12.66 1.16
CA HIS A 377 -5.01 11.45 1.53
C HIS A 377 -6.52 11.71 1.66
N GLN A 378 -6.91 12.81 2.31
CA GLN A 378 -8.31 13.25 2.39
C GLN A 378 -8.92 13.49 1.00
N ARG A 379 -8.16 14.09 0.08
CA ARG A 379 -8.60 14.32 -1.31
C ARG A 379 -8.82 13.01 -2.06
N LEU A 380 -7.88 12.07 -1.99
CA LEU A 380 -7.95 10.83 -2.77
C LEU A 380 -9.03 9.87 -2.24
N ARG A 381 -9.25 9.85 -0.92
CA ARG A 381 -10.29 9.02 -0.29
C ARG A 381 -11.72 9.45 -0.60
N ALA A 382 -11.93 10.67 -1.09
CA ALA A 382 -13.27 11.16 -1.46
C ALA A 382 -13.90 10.30 -2.57
N ASP A 383 -13.11 9.91 -3.58
CA ASP A 383 -13.56 9.04 -4.67
C ASP A 383 -13.22 7.57 -4.43
N ASN A 384 -12.08 7.32 -3.76
CA ASN A 384 -11.49 5.99 -3.62
C ASN A 384 -11.25 5.67 -2.14
N PRO A 385 -12.31 5.46 -1.36
CA PRO A 385 -12.18 5.37 0.08
C PRO A 385 -11.50 4.09 0.53
N ARG A 386 -11.20 3.08 -0.31
CA ARG A 386 -10.55 1.82 0.11
C ARG A 386 -9.18 1.55 -0.53
N HIS A 387 -8.62 2.52 -1.26
CA HIS A 387 -7.30 2.34 -1.90
C HIS A 387 -6.15 2.74 -0.98
N MET A 388 -4.95 2.20 -1.18
CA MET A 388 -3.74 2.43 -0.37
C MET A 388 -3.23 3.87 -0.39
N HIS A 389 -3.40 4.55 -1.53
CA HIS A 389 -2.98 5.94 -1.76
C HIS A 389 -1.50 6.20 -1.45
N HIS A 390 -0.57 5.40 -2.00
CA HIS A 390 0.87 5.63 -1.79
C HIS A 390 1.35 7.02 -2.27
N ALA A 391 0.61 7.68 -3.17
CA ALA A 391 0.83 9.09 -3.50
C ALA A 391 0.77 10.03 -2.27
N ALA A 392 0.03 9.66 -1.24
CA ALA A 392 -0.10 10.38 0.02
C ALA A 392 0.90 9.95 1.11
N ARG A 393 1.69 8.88 0.90
CA ARG A 393 2.71 8.40 1.84
C ARG A 393 3.84 9.42 2.02
N TYR A 394 4.34 9.95 0.92
CA TYR A 394 5.52 10.81 0.88
C TYR A 394 5.18 12.28 1.17
N THR A 395 6.18 13.10 1.48
CA THR A 395 5.96 14.52 1.76
C THR A 395 5.59 15.29 0.49
N ALA A 396 5.28 16.58 0.61
CA ALA A 396 5.09 17.41 -0.58
C ALA A 396 6.36 17.64 -1.43
N LEU A 397 7.54 17.28 -0.94
CA LEU A 397 8.75 17.19 -1.77
C LEU A 397 8.81 15.88 -2.58
N GLY A 398 8.02 14.86 -2.21
CA GLY A 398 8.05 13.51 -2.79
C GLY A 398 9.15 12.61 -2.21
N ASP A 399 9.84 13.05 -1.16
CA ASP A 399 10.82 12.27 -0.41
C ASP A 399 10.21 11.57 0.80
N ASP A 400 10.93 10.57 1.31
CA ASP A 400 10.55 9.82 2.51
C ASP A 400 11.03 10.58 3.75
N LEU A 401 10.08 11.02 4.59
CA LEU A 401 10.37 11.87 5.75
C LEU A 401 11.39 11.22 6.71
N GLU A 402 11.44 9.89 6.77
CA GLU A 402 12.38 9.18 7.62
C GLU A 402 13.83 9.53 7.29
N TYR A 403 14.16 9.67 6.00
CA TYR A 403 15.54 9.76 5.53
C TYR A 403 16.10 11.19 5.55
N ARG A 404 15.31 12.17 6.00
CA ARG A 404 15.80 13.54 6.20
C ARG A 404 16.70 13.67 7.43
N THR A 405 17.87 14.26 7.24
CA THR A 405 18.82 14.67 8.28
C THR A 405 19.12 16.16 8.17
N ARG A 406 19.77 16.76 9.19
CA ARG A 406 20.18 18.18 9.11
C ARG A 406 21.16 18.41 7.95
N GLU A 407 22.01 17.43 7.68
CA GLU A 407 23.08 17.47 6.68
C GLU A 407 22.53 17.37 5.25
N ASN A 408 21.53 16.52 5.01
CA ASN A 408 21.00 16.26 3.66
C ASN A 408 19.76 17.08 3.29
N SER A 409 19.13 17.77 4.26
CA SER A 409 17.89 18.49 4.02
C SER A 409 18.09 19.92 3.55
N GLY A 410 19.20 20.57 3.90
CA GLY A 410 19.43 21.98 3.57
C GLY A 410 18.26 22.86 4.01
N VAL A 411 17.73 23.69 3.10
CA VAL A 411 16.56 24.54 3.35
C VAL A 411 15.24 23.75 3.49
N HIS A 412 15.23 22.46 3.14
CA HIS A 412 14.06 21.59 3.10
C HIS A 412 13.90 20.71 4.34
N LEU A 413 14.35 21.20 5.50
CA LEU A 413 14.20 20.44 6.75
C LEU A 413 12.71 20.25 7.10
N ASN A 414 11.91 21.31 6.93
CA ASN A 414 10.45 21.33 7.02
C ASN A 414 9.89 20.43 8.16
N GLU A 415 9.16 19.38 7.79
CA GLU A 415 8.48 18.46 8.70
C GLU A 415 9.43 17.79 9.70
N LYS A 416 10.66 17.44 9.30
CA LYS A 416 11.62 16.73 10.16
C LYS A 416 12.07 17.55 11.37
N ALA A 417 11.94 18.88 11.31
CA ALA A 417 12.28 19.78 12.43
C ALA A 417 11.51 19.44 13.72
N ILE A 418 10.31 18.86 13.61
CA ILE A 418 9.50 18.50 14.78
C ILE A 418 10.17 17.45 15.66
N ARG A 419 10.86 16.48 15.06
CA ARG A 419 11.55 15.40 15.80
C ARG A 419 12.79 15.92 16.52
N PHE A 420 13.55 16.82 15.90
CA PHE A 420 14.71 17.44 16.55
C PHE A 420 14.29 18.28 17.74
N SER A 421 13.23 19.08 17.60
CA SER A 421 12.68 19.87 18.70
C SER A 421 12.18 18.97 19.84
N ALA A 422 11.44 17.90 19.50
CA ALA A 422 10.94 16.93 20.47
C ALA A 422 12.08 16.29 21.29
N GLN A 423 13.15 15.87 20.62
CA GLN A 423 14.30 15.27 21.31
C GLN A 423 15.07 16.29 22.15
N GLU A 424 15.35 17.48 21.61
CA GLU A 424 16.07 18.54 22.32
C GLU A 424 15.34 18.99 23.59
N MET A 425 14.00 19.04 23.56
CA MET A 425 13.18 19.44 24.71
C MET A 425 13.07 18.35 25.77
N SER A 426 12.92 17.08 25.35
CA SER A 426 12.61 15.98 26.28
C SER A 426 13.84 15.18 26.74
N GLY A 427 14.92 15.17 25.95
CA GLY A 427 16.06 14.29 26.17
C GLY A 427 15.73 12.80 26.02
N ALA A 428 14.62 12.45 25.35
CA ALA A 428 14.19 11.07 25.21
C ALA A 428 15.20 10.18 24.48
N SER A 429 15.35 8.95 24.98
CA SER A 429 16.17 7.91 24.35
C SER A 429 15.35 6.82 23.65
N LEU A 430 14.02 6.86 23.79
CA LEU A 430 13.08 6.00 23.07
C LEU A 430 12.11 6.84 22.23
N HIS A 431 11.98 6.47 20.97
CA HIS A 431 10.98 6.98 20.04
C HIS A 431 10.02 5.86 19.61
N VAL A 432 8.74 5.99 19.94
CA VAL A 432 7.66 5.13 19.45
C VAL A 432 7.03 5.81 18.23
N ASN A 433 7.31 5.29 17.04
CA ASN A 433 6.90 5.82 15.75
C ASN A 433 5.82 4.92 15.14
N LEU A 434 4.57 5.39 15.11
CA LEU A 434 3.45 4.55 14.70
C LEU A 434 3.25 4.58 13.19
N HIS A 435 3.31 3.40 12.56
CA HIS A 435 3.14 3.17 11.12
C HIS A 435 2.08 2.11 10.85
N GLY A 436 1.78 1.97 9.57
CA GLY A 436 0.99 0.90 9.01
C GLY A 436 1.45 0.56 7.60
N TYR A 437 0.75 -0.35 6.96
CA TYR A 437 1.10 -0.82 5.62
C TYR A 437 -0.15 -1.37 4.91
N PRO A 438 -0.04 -1.79 3.63
CA PRO A 438 -1.17 -2.32 2.87
C PRO A 438 -2.06 -3.31 3.65
N SER A 439 -3.34 -2.98 3.74
CA SER A 439 -4.38 -3.82 4.35
C SER A 439 -4.87 -4.95 3.43
N HIS A 440 -4.51 -4.87 2.15
CA HIS A 440 -4.84 -5.82 1.09
C HIS A 440 -3.71 -5.90 0.06
N GLU A 441 -3.84 -6.73 -0.99
CA GLU A 441 -2.77 -6.95 -1.97
C GLU A 441 -2.36 -5.68 -2.74
N TRP A 442 -1.07 -5.35 -2.72
CA TRP A 442 -0.49 -4.25 -3.48
C TRP A 442 0.04 -4.72 -4.84
N THR A 443 -0.49 -4.18 -5.94
CA THR A 443 -0.13 -4.62 -7.29
C THR A 443 0.28 -3.48 -8.23
N ARG A 444 1.14 -3.81 -9.19
CA ARG A 444 1.57 -2.94 -10.31
C ARG A 444 1.55 -3.70 -11.64
N PRO A 445 0.37 -4.06 -12.17
CA PRO A 445 0.24 -5.01 -13.28
C PRO A 445 1.00 -4.58 -14.54
N LEU A 446 1.16 -3.29 -14.82
CA LEU A 446 1.85 -2.83 -16.02
C LEU A 446 3.38 -2.72 -15.85
N SER A 447 3.86 -2.88 -14.61
CA SER A 447 5.27 -2.76 -14.21
C SER A 447 5.81 -4.04 -13.54
N GLY A 448 5.44 -5.21 -14.05
CA GLY A 448 5.94 -6.50 -13.54
C GLY A 448 5.12 -7.15 -12.42
N TYR A 449 3.97 -6.55 -12.07
CA TYR A 449 3.01 -6.97 -11.04
C TYR A 449 3.49 -6.78 -9.60
N VAL A 450 4.69 -7.26 -9.27
CA VAL A 450 5.27 -7.10 -7.94
C VAL A 450 6.02 -5.76 -7.87
N PRO A 451 5.69 -4.88 -6.92
CA PRO A 451 6.39 -3.60 -6.78
C PRO A 451 7.89 -3.79 -6.48
N ARG A 452 8.74 -3.21 -7.33
CA ARG A 452 10.20 -3.30 -7.20
C ARG A 452 10.68 -2.79 -5.85
N ASN A 453 11.59 -3.51 -5.20
CA ASN A 453 12.12 -3.22 -3.86
C ASN A 453 11.09 -3.29 -2.71
N PHE A 454 9.83 -3.65 -2.99
CA PHE A 454 8.78 -3.77 -1.97
C PHE A 454 8.07 -5.12 -1.97
N ALA A 455 8.66 -6.16 -2.56
CA ALA A 455 8.04 -7.48 -2.68
C ALA A 455 7.52 -8.04 -1.35
N MET A 456 8.22 -7.79 -0.23
CA MET A 456 7.80 -8.23 1.12
C MET A 456 6.55 -7.51 1.66
N TRP A 457 6.15 -6.38 1.07
CA TRP A 457 5.00 -5.55 1.48
C TRP A 457 3.76 -5.80 0.63
N THR A 458 3.87 -6.66 -0.39
CA THR A 458 2.81 -6.98 -1.35
C THR A 458 1.55 -7.52 -0.67
N LEU A 459 1.70 -8.29 0.41
CA LEU A 459 0.60 -8.99 1.09
C LEU A 459 0.53 -8.65 2.59
N PRO A 460 -0.69 -8.55 3.17
CA PRO A 460 -0.90 -8.50 4.61
C PRO A 460 -0.32 -9.72 5.32
N LYS A 461 0.38 -9.49 6.44
CA LYS A 461 1.07 -10.51 7.26
C LYS A 461 0.95 -10.23 8.77
N GLY A 462 -0.15 -9.64 9.19
CA GLY A 462 -0.45 -9.29 10.58
C GLY A 462 0.18 -7.97 11.02
N PHE A 463 -0.08 -7.60 12.26
CA PHE A 463 0.59 -6.53 12.97
C PHE A 463 2.00 -6.96 13.37
N PHE A 464 3.02 -6.20 12.99
CA PHE A 464 4.40 -6.50 13.34
C PHE A 464 5.16 -5.27 13.83
N LEU A 465 6.31 -5.52 14.46
CA LEU A 465 7.14 -4.48 15.07
C LEU A 465 8.53 -4.47 14.44
N ILE A 466 9.07 -3.27 14.21
CA ILE A 466 10.46 -3.07 13.84
C ILE A 466 11.11 -2.29 14.98
N ILE A 467 12.28 -2.72 15.43
CA ILE A 467 13.12 -1.94 16.33
C ILE A 467 14.43 -1.59 15.64
N ARG A 468 14.72 -0.29 15.62
CA ARG A 468 16.01 0.25 15.21
C ARG A 468 16.72 0.74 16.46
N HIS A 469 17.97 0.35 16.63
CA HIS A 469 18.72 0.72 17.82
C HIS A 469 20.19 1.02 17.48
N HIS A 470 20.85 1.83 18.32
CA HIS A 470 22.30 1.97 18.27
C HIS A 470 22.97 0.65 18.66
N ALA A 471 24.21 0.46 18.21
CA ALA A 471 24.94 -0.81 18.40
C ALA A 471 24.93 -1.32 19.86
N ASP A 472 25.10 -0.42 20.84
CA ASP A 472 25.19 -0.78 22.27
C ASP A 472 23.83 -0.97 22.98
N TRP A 473 22.71 -0.89 22.26
CA TRP A 473 21.34 -0.91 22.82
C TRP A 473 20.57 -2.21 22.53
N GLU A 474 21.23 -3.26 22.05
CA GLU A 474 20.58 -4.53 21.68
C GLU A 474 19.81 -5.15 22.85
N LYS A 475 20.37 -5.12 24.07
CA LYS A 475 19.74 -5.70 25.27
C LYS A 475 18.40 -5.01 25.59
N GLN A 476 18.36 -3.68 25.52
CA GLN A 476 17.18 -2.87 25.76
C GLN A 476 16.15 -3.08 24.64
N ALA A 477 16.62 -3.21 23.39
CA ALA A 477 15.76 -3.50 22.24
C ALA A 477 15.04 -4.85 22.39
N GLU A 478 15.76 -5.92 22.73
CA GLU A 478 15.18 -7.23 22.96
C GLU A 478 14.20 -7.23 24.15
N ALA A 479 14.54 -6.55 25.24
CA ALA A 479 13.67 -6.42 26.40
C ALA A 479 12.37 -5.66 26.08
N LEU A 480 12.45 -4.59 25.28
CA LEU A 480 11.30 -3.80 24.88
C LEU A 480 10.38 -4.62 23.96
N LEU A 481 10.93 -5.26 22.93
CA LEU A 481 10.16 -6.11 22.01
C LEU A 481 9.42 -7.22 22.77
N ASP A 482 10.10 -7.91 23.67
CA ASP A 482 9.51 -8.98 24.46
C ASP A 482 8.34 -8.50 25.35
N ARG A 483 8.52 -7.39 26.07
CA ARG A 483 7.46 -6.83 26.94
C ARG A 483 6.27 -6.33 26.15
N VAL A 484 6.51 -5.59 25.06
CA VAL A 484 5.45 -5.02 24.22
C VAL A 484 4.66 -6.14 23.54
N THR A 485 5.32 -7.11 22.92
CA THR A 485 4.63 -8.20 22.23
C THR A 485 3.83 -9.10 23.18
N ARG A 486 4.29 -9.31 24.44
CA ARG A 486 3.47 -10.00 25.47
C ARG A 486 2.19 -9.23 25.79
N HIS A 487 2.25 -7.90 25.92
CA HIS A 487 1.06 -7.08 26.16
C HIS A 487 0.10 -7.15 24.97
N LEU A 488 0.63 -7.01 23.75
CA LEU A 488 -0.17 -7.12 22.52
C LEU A 488 -0.85 -8.49 22.41
N GLY A 489 -0.18 -9.57 22.80
CA GLY A 489 -0.75 -10.91 22.84
C GLY A 489 -1.90 -11.08 23.83
N ALA A 490 -2.05 -10.18 24.81
CA ALA A 490 -3.16 -10.17 25.76
C ALA A 490 -4.38 -9.37 25.25
N ILE A 491 -4.25 -8.63 24.15
CA ILE A 491 -5.36 -7.89 23.53
C ILE A 491 -6.30 -8.89 22.84
N PRO A 492 -7.60 -8.94 23.20
CA PRO A 492 -8.55 -9.89 22.62
C PRO A 492 -8.56 -9.85 21.09
N GLY A 493 -8.36 -11.01 20.46
CA GLY A 493 -8.46 -11.21 19.02
C GLY A 493 -7.24 -10.76 18.19
N LEU A 494 -6.30 -9.99 18.75
CA LEU A 494 -5.16 -9.48 17.98
C LEU A 494 -4.19 -10.59 17.56
N LEU A 495 -3.90 -11.54 18.45
CA LEU A 495 -3.04 -12.69 18.12
C LEU A 495 -3.69 -13.60 17.06
N ASP A 496 -5.00 -13.85 17.18
CA ASP A 496 -5.75 -14.66 16.20
C ASP A 496 -5.83 -13.96 14.84
N TYR A 497 -5.95 -12.64 14.83
CA TYR A 497 -5.85 -11.82 13.63
C TYR A 497 -4.49 -12.01 12.93
N ASN A 498 -3.39 -11.88 13.68
CA ASN A 498 -2.03 -12.11 13.17
C ASN A 498 -1.86 -13.51 12.60
N ASN A 499 -2.24 -14.54 13.36
CA ASN A 499 -2.07 -15.92 12.96
C ASN A 499 -2.79 -16.23 11.63
N ARG A 500 -3.99 -15.69 11.42
CA ARG A 500 -4.73 -15.85 10.16
C ARG A 500 -4.02 -15.20 8.98
N GLN A 501 -3.53 -13.97 9.13
CA GLN A 501 -2.82 -13.29 8.04
C GLN A 501 -1.47 -13.93 7.73
N ILE A 502 -0.69 -14.34 8.75
CA ILE A 502 0.60 -15.02 8.56
C ILE A 502 0.39 -16.35 7.82
N ALA A 503 -0.58 -17.16 8.24
CA ALA A 503 -0.87 -18.43 7.57
C ALA A 503 -1.26 -18.24 6.10
N LEU A 504 -2.07 -17.22 5.80
CA LEU A 504 -2.45 -16.91 4.42
C LEU A 504 -1.26 -16.37 3.61
N TYR A 505 -0.44 -15.49 4.18
CA TYR A 505 0.79 -14.99 3.58
C TYR A 505 1.71 -16.15 3.18
N GLU A 506 1.97 -17.10 4.08
CA GLU A 506 2.89 -18.21 3.86
C GLU A 506 2.49 -19.11 2.68
N ILE A 507 1.18 -19.26 2.45
CA ILE A 507 0.64 -20.04 1.33
C ILE A 507 0.91 -19.36 -0.02
N HIS A 508 0.96 -18.03 -0.10
CA HIS A 508 1.11 -17.30 -1.37
C HIS A 508 2.51 -16.70 -1.60
N ALA A 509 3.18 -16.25 -0.54
CA ALA A 509 4.46 -15.56 -0.60
C ALA A 509 5.65 -16.42 -0.15
N GLY A 510 5.43 -17.46 0.66
CA GLY A 510 6.49 -18.18 1.37
C GLY A 510 6.77 -17.58 2.76
N GLU A 511 7.94 -17.85 3.32
CA GLU A 511 8.29 -17.36 4.67
C GLU A 511 8.22 -15.83 4.76
N THR A 512 7.79 -15.32 5.92
CA THR A 512 7.63 -13.87 6.14
C THR A 512 8.96 -13.12 6.14
N GLY A 513 10.06 -13.77 6.51
CA GLY A 513 11.37 -13.15 6.69
C GLY A 513 11.56 -12.47 8.06
N PHE A 514 10.61 -12.63 8.99
CA PHE A 514 10.64 -12.00 10.31
C PHE A 514 10.85 -13.04 11.43
N ARG A 515 11.46 -12.60 12.54
CA ARG A 515 11.52 -13.39 13.77
C ARG A 515 10.17 -13.30 14.48
N ILE A 516 9.58 -14.43 14.87
CA ILE A 516 8.35 -14.42 15.67
C ILE A 516 8.69 -14.31 17.15
N ILE A 517 8.18 -13.28 17.83
CA ILE A 517 8.29 -13.05 19.27
C ILE A 517 6.88 -12.98 19.86
N ASN A 518 6.56 -13.88 20.79
CA ASN A 518 5.23 -13.94 21.43
C ASN A 518 4.03 -13.94 20.44
N GLY A 519 4.23 -14.47 19.23
CA GLY A 519 3.21 -14.54 18.18
C GLY A 519 3.16 -13.35 17.21
N PHE A 520 4.10 -12.39 17.34
CA PHE A 520 4.19 -11.22 16.47
C PHE A 520 5.47 -11.27 15.63
N PRO A 521 5.40 -10.98 14.31
CA PRO A 521 6.60 -10.78 13.52
C PRO A 521 7.37 -9.56 14.05
N CYS A 522 8.69 -9.69 14.15
CA CYS A 522 9.59 -8.67 14.67
C CYS A 522 10.85 -8.60 13.82
N LEU A 523 11.32 -7.38 13.54
CA LEU A 523 12.61 -7.10 12.93
C LEU A 523 13.44 -6.23 13.87
N SER A 524 14.66 -6.65 14.17
CA SER A 524 15.63 -5.86 14.92
C SER A 524 16.82 -5.52 14.02
N SER A 525 17.26 -4.26 14.04
CA SER A 525 18.39 -3.82 13.22
C SER A 525 19.15 -2.69 13.88
N ILE A 526 20.47 -2.67 13.67
CA ILE A 526 21.35 -1.58 14.09
C ILE A 526 21.18 -0.41 13.11
N ASP A 527 20.93 0.78 13.63
CA ASP A 527 20.84 2.03 12.87
C ASP A 527 21.36 3.22 13.69
N ASP A 528 22.66 3.52 13.57
CA ASP A 528 23.31 4.61 14.30
C ASP A 528 23.04 6.01 13.68
N ARG A 529 22.24 6.10 12.61
CA ARG A 529 21.93 7.38 11.95
C ARG A 529 20.99 8.24 12.79
N HIS A 530 20.15 7.62 13.61
CA HIS A 530 19.16 8.33 14.41
C HIS A 530 19.80 8.96 15.63
N THR A 531 19.38 10.17 15.98
CA THR A 531 19.83 10.84 17.19
C THR A 531 19.22 10.23 18.45
N VAL A 532 18.03 9.61 18.34
CA VAL A 532 17.40 8.84 19.42
C VAL A 532 17.94 7.40 19.36
N PRO A 533 18.55 6.87 20.44
CA PRO A 533 19.20 5.55 20.42
C PRO A 533 18.30 4.36 20.13
N MET A 534 17.00 4.47 20.43
CA MET A 534 16.03 3.42 20.16
C MET A 534 14.78 3.97 19.48
N THR A 535 14.37 3.35 18.38
CA THR A 535 13.12 3.63 17.69
C THR A 535 12.31 2.34 17.57
N LEU A 536 11.16 2.28 18.24
CA LEU A 536 10.15 1.24 18.04
C LEU A 536 9.17 1.72 16.96
N ILE A 537 9.05 0.95 15.89
CA ILE A 537 8.17 1.22 14.76
C ILE A 537 7.09 0.14 14.71
N THR A 538 5.84 0.55 14.59
CA THR A 538 4.69 -0.36 14.49
C THR A 538 4.25 -0.49 13.04
N GLU A 539 3.83 -1.67 12.59
CA GLU A 539 3.41 -1.87 11.20
C GLU A 539 2.07 -2.62 11.21
N TYR A 540 0.96 -1.87 11.33
CA TYR A 540 -0.40 -2.43 11.29
C TYR A 540 -0.94 -2.42 9.84
N PRO A 541 -1.58 -3.50 9.36
CA PRO A 541 -2.19 -3.54 8.03
C PRO A 541 -3.42 -2.60 7.99
N ASP A 542 -3.21 -1.31 7.77
CA ASP A 542 -4.17 -0.25 8.07
C ASP A 542 -4.41 0.73 6.93
N GLU A 543 -3.64 0.63 5.83
CA GLU A 543 -3.81 1.53 4.70
C GLU A 543 -5.23 1.36 4.17
N THR A 544 -6.06 2.31 4.61
CA THR A 544 -7.43 2.55 4.21
C THR A 544 -8.46 1.48 4.69
N ILE A 545 -8.36 1.11 5.97
CA ILE A 545 -9.40 0.33 6.70
C ILE A 545 -10.43 1.23 7.42
N TYR A 546 -11.63 0.70 7.70
CA TYR A 546 -12.76 1.44 8.29
C TYR A 546 -13.52 0.64 9.34
N GLY A 547 -14.45 1.30 10.02
CA GLY A 547 -15.40 0.65 10.90
C GLY A 547 -14.73 0.04 12.12
N ASP A 548 -15.12 -1.19 12.45
CA ASP A 548 -14.61 -1.89 13.63
C ASP A 548 -13.14 -2.31 13.47
N ASP A 549 -12.69 -2.54 12.23
CA ASP A 549 -11.27 -2.85 11.94
C ASP A 549 -10.39 -1.62 12.18
N PHE A 550 -10.85 -0.42 11.81
CA PHE A 550 -10.15 0.83 12.14
C PHE A 550 -10.08 1.06 13.65
N ILE A 551 -11.15 0.77 14.40
CA ILE A 551 -11.16 0.85 15.87
C ILE A 551 -10.17 -0.13 16.49
N THR A 552 -10.10 -1.35 15.95
CA THR A 552 -9.16 -2.38 16.38
C THR A 552 -7.72 -1.94 16.12
N GLY A 553 -7.43 -1.42 14.93
CA GLY A 553 -6.12 -0.91 14.55
C GLY A 553 -5.66 0.22 15.46
N HIS A 554 -6.46 1.27 15.62
CA HIS A 554 -6.06 2.38 16.50
C HIS A 554 -6.10 2.03 17.99
N THR A 555 -6.67 0.88 18.38
CA THR A 555 -6.54 0.31 19.73
C THR A 555 -5.22 -0.43 19.91
N ALA A 556 -4.82 -1.27 18.95
CA ALA A 556 -3.52 -1.91 18.97
C ALA A 556 -2.37 -0.88 18.99
N GLN A 557 -2.49 0.19 18.19
CA GLN A 557 -1.52 1.29 18.17
C GLN A 557 -1.43 2.02 19.52
N MET A 558 -2.58 2.37 20.12
CA MET A 558 -2.63 3.00 21.44
C MET A 558 -2.00 2.11 22.52
N GLU A 559 -2.39 0.83 22.57
CA GLU A 559 -1.87 -0.12 23.56
C GLU A 559 -0.37 -0.39 23.36
N THR A 560 0.13 -0.31 22.12
CA THR A 560 1.58 -0.38 21.86
C THR A 560 2.32 0.78 22.51
N VAL A 561 1.83 2.02 22.38
CA VAL A 561 2.45 3.19 23.03
C VAL A 561 2.44 3.06 24.55
N LEU A 562 1.31 2.68 25.14
CA LEU A 562 1.19 2.54 26.60
C LEU A 562 2.11 1.45 27.13
N SER A 563 2.15 0.30 26.46
CA SER A 563 3.02 -0.81 26.85
C SER A 563 4.49 -0.48 26.67
N ALA A 564 4.86 0.19 25.58
CA ALA A 564 6.23 0.65 25.36
C ALA A 564 6.65 1.67 26.41
N TYR A 565 5.77 2.60 26.77
CA TYR A 565 6.01 3.58 27.83
C TYR A 565 6.27 2.90 29.19
N ASP A 566 5.38 1.99 29.60
CA ASP A 566 5.51 1.26 30.88
C ASP A 566 6.77 0.39 30.90
N ALA A 567 7.04 -0.34 29.81
CA ALA A 567 8.25 -1.15 29.67
C ALA A 567 9.52 -0.30 29.74
N TRP A 568 9.49 0.91 29.18
CA TRP A 568 10.64 1.81 29.17
C TRP A 568 11.03 2.30 30.57
N GLN A 569 10.04 2.56 31.44
CA GLN A 569 10.33 2.98 32.82
C GLN A 569 11.16 1.93 33.56
N ASP A 570 10.83 0.65 33.38
CA ASP A 570 11.57 -0.43 34.02
C ASP A 570 12.96 -0.66 33.42
N ILE A 571 13.08 -0.59 32.09
CA ILE A 571 14.34 -0.79 31.37
C ILE A 571 15.33 0.32 31.74
N PHE A 572 14.87 1.57 31.71
CA PHE A 572 15.71 2.73 31.99
C PHE A 572 16.16 2.78 33.47
N VAL A 573 15.27 2.47 34.41
CA VAL A 573 15.63 2.41 35.85
C VAL A 573 16.66 1.33 36.12
N ALA A 574 16.60 0.19 35.42
CA ALA A 574 17.55 -0.92 35.59
C ALA A 574 18.97 -0.62 35.06
N ASP A 575 19.13 0.36 34.17
CA ASP A 575 20.45 0.76 33.63
C ASP A 575 21.05 1.98 34.37
N VAL A 576 20.26 2.73 35.14
CA VAL A 576 20.70 3.87 35.96
C VAL A 576 21.00 3.47 37.42
N ALA A 577 20.51 2.32 37.88
CA ALA A 577 20.79 1.72 39.19
C ALA A 577 22.01 0.80 39.15
#